data_AF-A0A0C4ETQ6-F1
#
_entry.id   AF-A0A0C4ETQ6-F1
#
_cell.length_a   1.000
_cell.length_b   1.000
_cell.length_c   1.000
_cell.angle_alpha   90.00
_cell.angle_beta   90.00
_cell.angle_gamma   90.00
#
_symmetry.space_group_name_H-M   'P 1'
#
loop_
_entity.id
_entity.type
_entity.pdbx_description
1 polymer ?
#
loop_
_entity_poly.entity_id
_entity_poly.type
_entity_poly.pdbx_seq_one_letter_code
_entity_poly.pdbx_strand_id
1 'polypeptide(L)'
;MESYLGIDWDEVQDTAGLLAARSRQLERSEEVRELAHQKLMKAREGSVRYWEEKNAGRMRDPLQPGDMVLVYNRALETQWGKLFANQWSGPFRVVQQVHGGSYILEELDDTRLARRFSADQVKRYFSRGGIGVQK
;
A
#
# COMPACT_ATOMS: atom_id res chain seq x y z
N MET A 1 31.10 -9.46 -11.17
CA MET A 1 30.60 -10.66 -10.49
C MET A 1 29.38 -11.13 -11.25
N GLU A 2 29.51 -12.33 -11.79
CA GLU A 2 28.67 -12.91 -12.81
C GLU A 2 27.30 -13.29 -12.21
N SER A 3 26.27 -12.56 -12.63
CA SER A 3 24.89 -12.78 -12.18
C SER A 3 24.36 -14.13 -12.68
N TYR A 4 23.05 -14.41 -12.57
CA TYR A 4 22.43 -15.56 -13.25
C TYR A 4 22.77 -15.65 -14.76
N LEU A 5 23.18 -14.53 -15.36
CA LEU A 5 23.64 -14.36 -16.74
C LEU A 5 25.14 -14.57 -16.96
N GLY A 6 25.89 -14.91 -15.91
CA GLY A 6 27.34 -14.91 -15.99
C GLY A 6 27.95 -16.22 -16.46
N ILE A 7 27.17 -17.29 -16.49
CA ILE A 7 27.60 -18.53 -17.14
C ILE A 7 27.34 -18.36 -18.63
N ASP A 8 28.42 -18.39 -19.41
CA ASP A 8 28.31 -18.54 -20.86
C ASP A 8 27.91 -19.98 -21.18
N TRP A 9 26.64 -20.17 -21.53
CA TRP A 9 26.08 -21.49 -21.82
C TRP A 9 26.53 -22.02 -23.18
N ASP A 10 26.99 -21.15 -24.08
CA ASP A 10 27.45 -21.53 -25.41
C ASP A 10 28.82 -22.26 -25.36
N GLU A 11 29.57 -22.06 -24.28
CA GLU A 11 30.86 -22.74 -24.03
C GLU A 11 30.71 -24.15 -23.44
N VAL A 12 29.49 -24.56 -23.03
CA VAL A 12 29.25 -25.86 -22.39
C VAL A 12 29.04 -26.96 -23.44
N GLN A 13 30.03 -27.83 -23.60
CA GLN A 13 30.04 -28.85 -24.67
C GLN A 13 29.76 -30.29 -24.17
N ASP A 14 29.89 -30.56 -22.87
CA ASP A 14 29.77 -31.91 -22.31
C ASP A 14 29.01 -31.95 -20.96
N THR A 15 28.65 -33.16 -20.51
CA THR A 15 27.89 -33.36 -19.27
C THR A 15 28.66 -32.90 -18.04
N ALA A 16 29.99 -33.06 -18.03
CA ALA A 16 30.84 -32.62 -16.93
C ALA A 16 30.88 -31.09 -16.83
N GLY A 17 31.05 -30.39 -17.96
CA GLY A 17 30.96 -28.94 -18.05
C GLY A 17 29.59 -28.41 -17.65
N LEU A 18 28.51 -29.09 -18.03
CA LEU A 18 27.15 -28.74 -17.62
C LEU A 18 26.98 -28.84 -16.10
N LEU A 19 27.46 -29.92 -15.48
CA LEU A 19 27.40 -30.10 -14.03
C LEU A 19 28.26 -29.07 -13.29
N ALA A 20 29.45 -28.74 -13.80
CA ALA A 20 30.32 -27.71 -13.22
C ALA A 20 29.69 -26.31 -13.32
N ALA A 21 29.13 -25.94 -14.48
CA ALA A 21 28.41 -24.69 -14.69
C ALA A 21 27.20 -24.59 -13.73
N ARG A 22 26.39 -25.64 -13.64
CA ARG A 22 25.25 -25.68 -12.71
C ARG A 22 25.70 -25.60 -11.25
N SER A 23 26.80 -26.25 -10.89
CA SER A 23 27.37 -26.15 -9.54
C SER A 23 27.77 -24.71 -9.21
N ARG A 24 28.44 -24.00 -10.14
CA ARG A 24 28.78 -22.57 -9.97
C ARG A 24 27.53 -21.68 -9.91
N GLN A 25 26.49 -22.01 -10.66
CA GLN A 25 25.21 -21.30 -10.60
C GLN A 25 24.53 -21.42 -9.23
N LEU A 26 24.66 -22.62 -8.63
CA LEU A 26 24.13 -22.95 -7.31
C LEU A 26 25.04 -22.47 -6.18
N GLU A 27 26.34 -22.27 -6.46
CA GLU A 27 27.33 -21.65 -5.59
C GLU A 27 27.01 -20.15 -5.43
N ARG A 28 25.88 -19.88 -4.78
CA ARG A 28 25.51 -18.56 -4.33
C ARG A 28 26.19 -18.35 -3.00
N SER A 29 27.31 -17.64 -3.01
CA SER A 29 27.88 -17.15 -1.75
C SER A 29 26.83 -16.32 -1.01
N GLU A 30 26.67 -16.59 0.29
CA GLU A 30 25.77 -15.84 1.18
C GLU A 30 26.01 -14.33 1.07
N GLU A 31 27.26 -13.93 0.84
CA GLU A 31 27.67 -12.54 0.64
C GLU A 31 26.98 -11.88 -0.57
N VAL A 32 26.79 -12.63 -1.66
CA VAL A 32 26.14 -12.12 -2.89
C VAL A 32 24.65 -11.93 -2.67
N ARG A 33 24.04 -12.87 -1.94
CA ARG A 33 22.61 -12.81 -1.58
C ARG A 33 22.35 -11.62 -0.66
N GLU A 34 23.22 -11.42 0.32
CA GLU A 34 23.17 -10.29 1.24
C GLU A 34 23.37 -8.97 0.50
N LEU A 35 24.36 -8.87 -0.40
CA LEU A 35 24.56 -7.67 -1.22
C LEU A 35 23.34 -7.37 -2.11
N ALA A 36 22.74 -8.39 -2.72
CA ALA A 36 21.53 -8.22 -3.52
C ALA A 36 20.34 -7.76 -2.66
N HIS A 37 20.18 -8.33 -1.47
CA HIS A 37 19.17 -7.93 -0.50
C HIS A 37 19.33 -6.46 -0.10
N GLN A 38 20.55 -6.04 0.24
CA GLN A 38 20.86 -4.65 0.60
C GLN A 38 20.57 -3.67 -0.53
N LYS A 39 20.95 -4.02 -1.78
CA LYS A 39 20.63 -3.20 -2.95
C LYS A 39 19.11 -3.06 -3.15
N LEU A 40 18.38 -4.17 -2.99
CA LEU A 40 16.93 -4.19 -3.12
C LEU A 40 16.25 -3.35 -2.04
N MET A 41 16.69 -3.45 -0.78
CA MET A 41 16.15 -2.65 0.32
C MET A 41 16.44 -1.17 0.11
N LYS A 42 17.68 -0.81 -0.27
CA LYS A 42 18.04 0.57 -0.60
C LYS A 42 17.20 1.14 -1.76
N ALA A 43 16.93 0.33 -2.78
CA ALA A 43 16.08 0.74 -3.90
C ALA A 43 14.61 0.95 -3.44
N ARG A 44 14.08 0.09 -2.58
CA ARG A 44 12.75 0.24 -1.98
C ARG A 44 12.65 1.52 -1.16
N GLU A 45 13.60 1.77 -0.26
CA GLU A 45 13.67 2.99 0.55
C GLU A 45 13.71 4.24 -0.34
N GLY A 46 14.54 4.24 -1.39
CA GLY A 46 14.61 5.32 -2.36
C GLY A 46 13.28 5.56 -3.07
N SER A 47 12.56 4.49 -3.44
CA SER A 47 11.25 4.58 -4.08
C SER A 47 10.17 5.13 -3.13
N VAL A 48 10.18 4.74 -1.86
CA VAL A 48 9.27 5.28 -0.84
C VAL A 48 9.51 6.77 -0.67
N ARG A 49 10.77 7.17 -0.42
CA ARG A 49 11.13 8.58 -0.25
C ARG A 49 10.75 9.43 -1.47
N TYR A 50 11.03 8.95 -2.68
CA TYR A 50 10.62 9.64 -3.90
C TYR A 50 9.11 9.82 -3.98
N TRP A 51 8.33 8.79 -3.64
CA TRP A 51 6.87 8.87 -3.65
C TRP A 51 6.36 9.86 -2.60
N GLU A 52 6.94 9.86 -1.40
CA GLU A 52 6.61 10.82 -0.32
C GLU A 52 6.91 12.25 -0.76
N GLU A 53 8.10 12.53 -1.28
CA GLU A 53 8.48 13.86 -1.78
C GLU A 53 7.55 14.33 -2.91
N LYS A 54 7.23 13.44 -3.86
CA LYS A 54 6.37 13.77 -5.00
C LYS A 54 4.91 14.00 -4.61
N ASN A 55 4.44 13.34 -3.54
CA ASN A 55 3.06 13.42 -3.09
C ASN A 55 2.89 14.26 -1.81
N ALA A 56 3.93 14.87 -1.28
CA ALA A 56 3.89 15.65 -0.05
C ALA A 56 2.77 16.71 -0.05
N GLY A 57 2.58 17.43 -1.17
CA GLY A 57 1.50 18.42 -1.30
C GLY A 57 0.09 17.83 -1.44
N ARG A 58 -0.05 16.52 -1.66
CA ARG A 58 -1.33 15.79 -1.72
C ARG A 58 -1.63 15.04 -0.42
N MET A 59 -0.62 14.86 0.44
CA MET A 59 -0.82 14.25 1.75
C MET A 59 -1.65 15.21 2.59
N ARG A 60 -2.79 14.72 3.04
CA ARG A 60 -3.67 15.43 3.97
C ARG A 60 -3.27 15.09 5.40
N ASP A 61 -3.46 16.04 6.30
CA ASP A 61 -3.34 15.76 7.72
C ASP A 61 -4.30 14.63 8.14
N PRO A 62 -3.89 13.78 9.11
CA PRO A 62 -4.76 12.78 9.69
C PRO A 62 -6.06 13.38 10.23
N LEU A 63 -7.17 12.72 9.90
CA LEU A 63 -8.46 12.98 10.55
C LEU A 63 -8.38 12.60 12.01
N GLN A 64 -9.00 13.43 12.84
CA GLN A 64 -9.00 13.26 14.28
C GLN A 64 -10.16 12.36 14.72
N PRO A 65 -10.05 11.67 15.86
CA PRO A 65 -11.20 11.05 16.51
C PRO A 65 -12.38 12.02 16.61
N GLY A 66 -13.58 11.55 16.29
CA GLY A 66 -14.82 12.35 16.25
C GLY A 66 -15.11 13.06 14.93
N ASP A 67 -14.13 13.18 14.02
CA ASP A 67 -14.37 13.77 12.69
C ASP A 67 -15.45 12.98 11.93
N MET A 68 -16.41 13.69 11.36
CA MET A 68 -17.39 13.09 10.45
C MET A 68 -16.77 12.85 9.08
N VAL A 69 -17.02 11.67 8.50
CA VAL A 69 -16.40 11.23 7.26
C VAL A 69 -17.36 10.50 6.34
N LEU A 70 -17.07 10.54 5.05
CA LEU A 70 -17.67 9.67 4.04
C LEU A 70 -16.69 8.55 3.69
N VAL A 71 -17.24 7.39 3.38
CA VAL A 71 -16.51 6.18 3.02
C VAL A 71 -16.75 5.82 1.56
N TYR A 72 -15.68 5.54 0.84
CA TYR A 72 -15.71 5.08 -0.54
C TYR A 72 -15.94 3.57 -0.63
N ASN A 73 -17.01 3.18 -1.31
CA ASN A 73 -17.35 1.79 -1.56
C ASN A 73 -16.68 1.28 -2.84
N ARG A 74 -15.46 0.75 -2.72
CA ARG A 74 -14.70 0.15 -3.85
C ARG A 74 -15.42 -1.00 -4.55
N ALA A 75 -16.33 -1.70 -3.88
CA ALA A 75 -17.05 -2.81 -4.51
C ALA A 75 -17.96 -2.33 -5.65
N LEU A 76 -18.39 -1.07 -5.64
CA LEU A 76 -19.22 -0.47 -6.69
C LEU A 76 -18.43 -0.08 -7.93
N GLU A 77 -17.09 0.04 -7.86
CA GLU A 77 -16.25 0.45 -8.98
C GLU A 77 -16.21 -0.62 -10.09
N THR A 78 -16.16 -1.88 -9.69
CA THR A 78 -16.05 -3.02 -10.61
C THR A 78 -17.40 -3.67 -10.95
N GLN A 79 -18.48 -3.19 -10.35
CA GLN A 79 -19.81 -3.77 -10.53
C GLN A 79 -20.51 -3.25 -11.80
N TRP A 80 -20.88 -4.17 -12.68
CA TRP A 80 -21.61 -3.86 -13.91
C TRP A 80 -23.00 -3.25 -13.59
N GLY A 81 -23.38 -2.19 -14.31
CA GLY A 81 -24.66 -1.49 -14.11
C GLY A 81 -24.69 -0.48 -12.94
N LYS A 82 -23.56 -0.24 -12.25
CA LYS A 82 -23.45 0.76 -11.16
C LYS A 82 -22.64 2.01 -11.51
N LEU A 83 -22.46 2.29 -12.81
CA LEU A 83 -21.64 3.41 -13.30
C LEU A 83 -22.03 4.78 -12.70
N PHE A 84 -23.32 4.99 -12.43
CA PHE A 84 -23.85 6.24 -11.86
C PHE A 84 -24.24 6.13 -10.38
N ALA A 85 -23.94 5.01 -9.72
CA ALA A 85 -24.24 4.86 -8.30
C ALA A 85 -23.32 5.78 -7.48
N ASN A 86 -23.86 6.41 -6.44
CA ASN A 86 -23.03 7.14 -5.50
C ASN A 86 -22.10 6.16 -4.76
N GLN A 87 -20.80 6.33 -4.96
CA GLN A 87 -19.77 5.48 -4.36
C GLN A 87 -19.38 5.94 -2.94
N TRP A 88 -19.80 7.14 -2.53
CA TRP A 88 -19.54 7.67 -1.20
C TRP A 88 -20.76 7.47 -0.29
N SER A 89 -20.57 6.67 0.76
CA SER A 89 -21.58 6.36 1.78
C SER A 89 -21.26 7.07 3.11
N GLY A 90 -22.25 7.23 3.98
CA GLY A 90 -22.11 7.88 5.28
C GLY A 90 -22.73 9.28 5.33
N PRO A 91 -22.77 9.89 6.52
CA PRO A 91 -21.60 10.13 7.36
C PRO A 91 -21.35 9.10 8.48
N PHE A 92 -20.08 8.82 8.73
CA PHE A 92 -19.55 8.02 9.85
C PHE A 92 -18.68 8.88 10.75
N ARG A 93 -18.27 8.39 11.93
CA ARG A 93 -17.28 9.04 12.81
C ARG A 93 -15.97 8.28 12.83
N VAL A 94 -14.87 9.02 12.92
CA VAL A 94 -13.53 8.44 13.15
C VAL A 94 -13.40 8.05 14.61
N VAL A 95 -13.06 6.79 14.88
CA VAL A 95 -12.68 6.35 16.23
C VAL A 95 -11.21 6.67 16.47
N GLN A 96 -10.35 6.21 15.55
CA GLN A 96 -8.91 6.45 15.58
C GLN A 96 -8.27 6.08 14.24
N GLN A 97 -7.07 6.61 13.99
CA GLN A 97 -6.18 6.13 12.95
C GLN A 97 -5.21 5.10 13.53
N VAL A 98 -5.04 3.96 12.86
CA VAL A 98 -4.06 2.93 13.25
C VAL A 98 -2.73 3.12 12.53
N HIS A 99 -1.69 2.44 13.00
CA HIS A 99 -0.39 2.40 12.31
C HIS A 99 -0.56 1.96 10.85
N GLY A 100 0.10 2.67 9.93
CA GLY A 100 -0.08 2.49 8.49
C GLY A 100 -1.20 3.35 7.87
N GLY A 101 -1.88 4.19 8.65
CA GLY A 101 -2.72 5.27 8.14
C GLY A 101 -4.19 4.91 7.88
N SER A 102 -4.62 3.68 8.14
CA SER A 102 -6.02 3.28 8.03
C SER A 102 -6.85 3.73 9.24
N TYR A 103 -8.15 3.88 9.04
CA TYR A 103 -9.10 4.36 10.03
C TYR A 103 -10.01 3.24 10.53
N ILE A 104 -10.27 3.26 11.84
CA ILE A 104 -11.40 2.57 12.46
C ILE A 104 -12.52 3.59 12.54
N LEU A 105 -13.70 3.22 12.07
CA LEU A 105 -14.86 4.09 12.01
C LEU A 105 -16.01 3.48 12.82
N GLU A 106 -16.94 4.33 13.22
CA GLU A 106 -18.20 3.97 13.86
C GLU A 106 -19.36 4.68 13.17
N GLU A 107 -20.54 4.09 13.29
CA GLU A 107 -21.80 4.72 12.95
C GLU A 107 -22.12 5.88 13.91
N LEU A 108 -23.11 6.69 13.55
CA LEU A 108 -23.49 7.86 14.35
C LEU A 108 -24.08 7.51 15.73
N ASP A 109 -24.49 6.25 15.93
CA ASP A 109 -24.97 5.66 17.19
C ASP A 109 -23.85 4.98 17.99
N ASP A 110 -22.59 5.26 17.64
CA ASP A 110 -21.37 4.74 18.27
C ASP A 110 -21.16 3.22 18.04
N THR A 111 -21.88 2.62 17.07
CA THR A 111 -21.63 1.24 16.65
C THR A 111 -20.36 1.15 15.79
N ARG A 112 -19.32 0.48 16.31
CA ARG A 112 -18.05 0.31 15.57
C ARG A 112 -18.20 -0.57 14.34
N LEU A 113 -17.64 -0.12 13.23
CA LEU A 113 -17.54 -0.92 12.00
C LEU A 113 -16.46 -1.98 12.15
N ALA A 114 -16.78 -3.21 11.71
CA ALA A 114 -15.88 -4.36 11.83
C ALA A 114 -14.61 -4.24 10.97
N ARG A 115 -14.70 -3.55 9.82
CA ARG A 115 -13.58 -3.37 8.90
C ARG A 115 -12.86 -2.05 9.13
N ARG A 116 -11.57 -2.04 8.79
CA ARG A 116 -10.78 -0.81 8.66
C ARG A 116 -10.92 -0.22 7.26
N PHE A 117 -10.70 1.08 7.15
CA PHE A 117 -10.76 1.82 5.89
C PHE A 117 -9.44 2.50 5.59
N SER A 118 -8.93 2.35 4.38
CA SER A 118 -7.70 3.02 3.97
C SER A 118 -7.90 4.53 3.88
N ALA A 119 -6.83 5.32 4.04
CA ALA A 119 -6.89 6.78 4.04
C ALA A 119 -7.49 7.37 2.75
N ASP A 120 -7.29 6.72 1.61
CA ASP A 120 -7.87 7.12 0.31
C ASP A 120 -9.38 6.85 0.22
N GLN A 121 -9.89 5.89 1.01
CA GLN A 121 -11.32 5.57 1.05
C GLN A 121 -12.12 6.49 1.96
N VAL A 122 -11.46 7.39 2.69
CA VAL A 122 -12.09 8.22 3.71
C VAL A 122 -11.88 9.70 3.35
N LYS A 123 -12.95 10.48 3.36
CA LYS A 123 -12.87 11.94 3.21
C LYS A 123 -13.73 12.63 4.26
N ARG A 124 -13.33 13.83 4.69
CA ARG A 124 -14.11 14.62 5.66
C ARG A 124 -15.48 14.94 5.10
N TYR A 125 -16.51 14.76 5.93
CA TYR A 125 -17.87 15.19 5.67
C TYR A 125 -18.07 16.61 6.22
N PHE A 126 -18.53 17.52 5.35
CA PHE A 126 -18.91 18.87 5.75
C PHE A 126 -20.44 18.95 5.75
N SER A 127 -21.02 19.21 6.93
CA SER A 127 -22.46 19.43 7.06
C SER A 127 -22.88 20.66 6.26
N ARG A 128 -24.04 20.59 5.61
CA ARG A 128 -24.57 21.66 4.74
C ARG A 128 -25.17 22.86 5.51
N GLY A 129 -24.93 22.95 6.82
CA GLY A 129 -25.49 23.98 7.69
C GLY A 129 -26.74 23.50 8.39
N GLY A 130 -26.56 22.93 9.58
CA GLY A 130 -27.58 22.84 10.62
C GLY A 130 -26.96 23.47 11.87
N ILE A 131 -27.61 24.49 12.42
CA ILE A 131 -27.18 25.27 13.58
C ILE A 131 -26.78 24.32 14.72
N GLY A 132 -25.47 24.21 14.98
CA GLY A 132 -24.95 23.49 16.14
C GLY A 132 -24.88 24.44 17.32
N VAL A 133 -25.90 24.39 18.18
CA VAL A 133 -25.80 24.83 19.57
C VAL A 133 -24.57 24.15 20.16
N GLN A 134 -23.56 24.94 20.52
CA GLN A 134 -22.44 24.48 21.34
C GLN A 134 -23.00 24.15 22.73
N LYS A 135 -22.75 22.93 23.21
CA LYS A 135 -22.83 22.58 24.62
C LYS A 135 -21.42 22.43 25.15
#